data_AF-A0A7V4HDY3-F1
#
_entry.id   AF-A0A7V4HDY3-F1
#
_cell.length_a   1.000
_cell.length_b   1.000
_cell.length_c   1.000
_cell.angle_alpha   90.00
_cell.angle_beta   90.00
_cell.angle_gamma   90.00
#
_symmetry.space_group_name_H-M   'P 1'
#
loop_
_entity.id
_entity.type
_entity.pdbx_description
1 polymer ?
#
loop_
_entity_poly.entity_id
_entity_poly.type
_entity_poly.pdbx_seq_one_letter_code
_entity_poly.pdbx_strand_id
1 'polypeptide(L)'
;MVRIPEERAAFSFLCELEGHFQIKEMVDSSYTPLSSVAASILKEEAGHFAHGVALMRAAAQTEASKNRAQAALERFYPLALDVFGRSDSRRAEAAVRWGLRKHTNAELRNLYKGEIASHINRLGYRVPEDDPLRRKFV
;
A
#
# COMPACT_ATOMS: atom_id res chain seq x y z
N MET A 1 5.19 -13.52 9.98
CA MET A 1 4.98 -14.60 8.99
C MET A 1 3.49 -14.78 8.74
N VAL A 2 3.11 -14.89 7.46
CA VAL A 2 1.75 -15.19 6.97
C VAL A 2 1.52 -16.70 7.09
N ARG A 3 0.39 -17.13 7.64
CA ARG A 3 0.14 -18.53 8.03
C ARG A 3 -1.17 -19.11 7.48
N ILE A 4 -2.14 -18.26 7.16
CA ILE A 4 -3.47 -18.67 6.68
C ILE A 4 -3.87 -17.85 5.45
N PRO A 5 -4.82 -18.35 4.61
CA PRO A 5 -5.25 -17.66 3.39
C PRO A 5 -5.71 -16.22 3.63
N GLU A 6 -6.36 -15.94 4.74
CA GLU A 6 -6.85 -14.60 5.10
C GLU A 6 -5.72 -13.62 5.44
N GLU A 7 -4.66 -14.11 6.09
CA GLU A 7 -3.46 -13.29 6.32
C GLU A 7 -2.75 -12.99 5.00
N ARG A 8 -2.71 -13.95 4.07
CA ARG A 8 -2.16 -13.73 2.72
C ARG A 8 -2.99 -12.71 1.96
N ALA A 9 -4.32 -12.82 2.03
CA ALA A 9 -5.23 -11.89 1.37
C ALA A 9 -5.00 -10.45 1.86
N ALA A 10 -4.97 -10.23 3.17
CA ALA A 10 -4.75 -8.90 3.75
C ALA A 10 -3.36 -8.35 3.42
N PHE A 11 -2.31 -9.18 3.53
CA PHE A 11 -0.94 -8.78 3.20
C PHE A 11 -0.82 -8.37 1.74
N SER A 12 -1.22 -9.24 0.80
CA SER A 12 -1.18 -8.93 -0.63
C SER A 12 -2.00 -7.67 -0.93
N PHE A 13 -3.25 -7.60 -0.49
CA PHE A 13 -4.09 -6.44 -0.76
C PHE A 13 -3.48 -5.09 -0.32
N LEU A 14 -2.84 -5.05 0.86
CA LEU A 14 -2.18 -3.84 1.34
C LEU A 14 -0.87 -3.54 0.59
N CYS A 15 -0.02 -4.56 0.38
CA CYS A 15 1.30 -4.40 -0.23
C CYS A 15 1.26 -4.15 -1.74
N GLU A 16 0.36 -4.80 -2.49
CA GLU A 16 0.28 -4.57 -3.95
C GLU A 16 -0.17 -3.12 -4.26
N LEU A 17 -1.09 -2.56 -3.45
CA LEU A 17 -1.44 -1.14 -3.63
C LEU A 17 -0.28 -0.22 -3.22
N GLU A 18 0.46 -0.58 -2.18
CA GLU A 18 1.62 0.21 -1.76
C GLU A 18 2.70 0.23 -2.86
N GLY A 19 3.02 -0.93 -3.44
CA GLY A 19 3.94 -1.07 -4.56
C GLY A 19 3.50 -0.24 -5.77
N HIS A 20 2.20 -0.27 -6.10
CA HIS A 20 1.62 0.58 -7.14
C HIS A 20 1.92 2.07 -6.91
N PHE A 21 1.74 2.57 -5.68
CA PHE A 21 2.01 3.97 -5.34
C PHE A 21 3.50 4.32 -5.48
N GLN A 22 4.41 3.45 -5.07
CA GLN A 22 5.85 3.70 -5.19
C GLN A 22 6.31 3.74 -6.65
N ILE A 23 5.83 2.81 -7.49
CA ILE A 23 6.19 2.74 -8.91
C ILE A 23 5.61 3.95 -9.66
N LYS A 24 4.39 4.36 -9.31
CA LYS A 24 3.73 5.53 -9.92
C LYS A 24 4.52 6.82 -9.74
N GLU A 25 5.22 6.99 -8.62
CA GLU A 25 6.09 8.14 -8.39
C GLU A 25 7.25 8.24 -9.39
N MET A 26 7.67 7.11 -9.95
CA MET A 26 8.84 7.00 -10.83
C MET A 26 8.49 7.25 -12.31
N VAL A 27 7.21 7.23 -12.68
CA VAL A 27 6.76 7.37 -14.08
C VAL A 27 7.19 8.69 -14.69
N ASP A 28 7.16 9.77 -13.91
CA ASP A 28 7.57 11.11 -14.35
C ASP A 28 8.92 11.53 -13.75
N SER A 29 9.77 10.55 -13.43
CA SER A 29 11.11 10.79 -12.90
C SER A 29 11.98 11.56 -13.91
N SER A 30 12.71 12.56 -13.42
CA SER A 30 13.73 13.31 -14.16
C SER A 30 14.89 12.44 -14.65
N TYR A 31 15.09 11.26 -14.04
CA TYR A 31 16.05 10.28 -14.49
C TYR A 31 15.42 9.34 -15.53
N THR A 32 15.65 9.65 -16.81
CA THR A 32 15.02 8.98 -17.96
C THR A 32 15.09 7.45 -17.93
N PRO A 33 16.21 6.79 -17.57
CA PRO A 33 16.25 5.33 -17.54
C PRO A 33 15.25 4.70 -16.56
N LEU A 34 14.90 5.41 -15.48
CA LEU A 34 13.89 4.94 -14.52
C LEU A 34 12.47 5.19 -15.05
N SER A 35 12.17 6.39 -15.53
CA SER A 35 10.83 6.70 -16.06
C SER A 35 10.47 5.89 -17.30
N SER A 36 11.46 5.55 -18.14
CA SER A 36 11.23 4.73 -19.35
C SER A 36 10.73 3.32 -19.07
N VAL A 37 11.02 2.76 -17.90
CA VAL A 37 10.58 1.41 -17.49
C VAL A 37 9.43 1.44 -16.49
N ALA A 38 9.31 2.51 -15.70
CA ALA A 38 8.28 2.61 -14.66
C ALA A 38 6.85 2.55 -15.25
N ALA A 39 6.62 3.16 -16.42
CA ALA A 39 5.30 3.15 -17.04
C ALA A 39 4.82 1.75 -17.46
N SER A 40 5.72 0.90 -17.98
CA SER A 40 5.37 -0.47 -18.35
C SER A 40 5.13 -1.34 -17.10
N ILE A 41 6.00 -1.20 -16.09
CA ILE A 41 5.85 -1.92 -14.82
C ILE A 41 4.53 -1.53 -14.13
N LEU A 42 4.18 -0.24 -14.09
CA LEU A 42 2.95 0.24 -13.47
C LEU A 42 1.69 -0.37 -14.10
N LYS A 43 1.72 -0.59 -15.43
CA LYS A 43 0.61 -1.22 -16.15
C LYS A 43 0.42 -2.68 -15.74
N GLU A 44 1.51 -3.41 -15.50
CA GLU A 44 1.47 -4.79 -15.03
C GLU A 44 0.99 -4.86 -13.56
N GLU A 45 1.44 -3.92 -12.73
CA GLU A 45 1.12 -3.85 -11.30
C GLU A 45 -0.38 -3.67 -11.01
N ALA A 46 -1.12 -3.04 -11.93
CA ALA A 46 -2.58 -2.92 -11.81
C ALA A 46 -3.28 -4.29 -11.70
N GLY A 47 -2.73 -5.33 -12.35
CA GLY A 47 -3.23 -6.70 -12.24
C GLY A 47 -2.99 -7.32 -10.87
N HIS A 48 -1.86 -7.00 -10.22
CA HIS A 48 -1.53 -7.51 -8.90
C HIS A 48 -2.47 -6.97 -7.82
N PHE A 49 -2.77 -5.67 -7.85
CA PHE A 49 -3.74 -5.12 -6.91
C PHE A 49 -5.14 -5.71 -7.09
N ALA A 50 -5.59 -5.90 -8.35
CA ALA A 50 -6.86 -6.57 -8.62
C ALA A 50 -6.91 -8.00 -8.05
N HIS A 51 -5.78 -8.72 -8.08
CA HIS A 51 -5.66 -10.02 -7.44
C HIS A 51 -5.78 -9.93 -5.90
N GLY A 52 -5.11 -8.96 -5.27
CA GLY A 52 -5.27 -8.70 -3.83
C GLY A 52 -6.72 -8.43 -3.42
N VAL A 53 -7.44 -7.61 -4.20
CA VAL A 53 -8.88 -7.36 -4.01
C VAL A 53 -9.70 -8.65 -4.11
N ALA A 54 -9.41 -9.49 -5.10
CA ALA A 54 -10.10 -10.78 -5.27
C ALA A 54 -9.87 -11.72 -4.08
N LEU A 55 -8.64 -11.78 -3.55
CA LEU A 55 -8.32 -12.58 -2.36
C LEU A 55 -9.08 -12.08 -1.12
N MET A 56 -9.16 -10.76 -0.92
CA MET A 56 -9.92 -10.18 0.21
C MET A 56 -11.42 -10.45 0.10
N ARG A 57 -11.97 -10.44 -1.12
CA ARG A 57 -13.36 -10.84 -1.37
C ARG A 57 -13.58 -12.32 -1.08
N ALA A 58 -12.66 -13.20 -1.49
CA ALA A 58 -12.71 -14.62 -1.19
C ALA A 58 -12.56 -14.91 0.32
N ALA A 59 -11.83 -14.07 1.05
CA ALA A 59 -11.72 -14.18 2.50
C ALA A 59 -13.02 -13.82 3.25
N ALA A 60 -14.00 -13.19 2.59
CA ALA A 60 -15.28 -12.79 3.18
C ALA A 60 -16.41 -13.84 3.04
N GLN A 61 -16.11 -15.07 2.60
CA GLN A 61 -17.14 -16.10 2.33
C GLN A 61 -17.89 -16.59 3.58
N THR A 62 -17.26 -16.54 4.76
CA THR A 62 -17.89 -16.86 6.03
C THR A 62 -17.60 -15.77 7.04
N GLU A 63 -18.44 -15.63 8.06
CA GLU A 63 -18.20 -14.68 9.14
C GLU A 63 -16.86 -14.96 9.86
N ALA A 64 -16.51 -16.23 10.07
CA ALA A 64 -15.24 -16.62 10.68
C ALA A 64 -14.02 -16.22 9.82
N SER A 65 -14.06 -16.49 8.51
CA SER A 65 -12.97 -16.09 7.60
C SER A 65 -12.87 -14.58 7.48
N LYS A 66 -14.01 -13.88 7.40
CA LYS A 66 -14.05 -12.42 7.35
C LYS A 66 -13.42 -11.80 8.60
N ASN A 67 -13.71 -12.34 9.78
CA ASN A 67 -13.12 -11.87 11.03
C ASN A 67 -11.60 -12.13 11.10
N ARG A 68 -11.12 -13.26 10.57
CA ARG A 68 -9.66 -13.52 10.45
C ARG A 68 -8.99 -12.54 9.48
N ALA A 69 -9.62 -12.22 8.36
CA ALA A 69 -9.12 -11.24 7.41
C ALA A 69 -9.11 -9.82 7.98
N GLN A 70 -10.15 -9.42 8.72
CA GLN A 70 -10.18 -8.15 9.44
C GLN A 70 -9.01 -8.08 10.45
N ALA A 71 -8.82 -9.11 11.27
CA ALA A 71 -7.71 -9.14 12.22
C ALA A 71 -6.33 -9.05 11.53
N ALA A 72 -6.20 -9.65 10.35
CA ALA A 72 -4.99 -9.53 9.54
C ALA A 72 -4.80 -8.11 8.98
N LEU A 73 -5.86 -7.44 8.51
CA LEU A 73 -5.81 -6.03 8.11
C LEU A 73 -5.33 -5.15 9.28
N GLU A 74 -5.92 -5.27 10.45
CA GLU A 74 -5.53 -4.52 11.66
C GLU A 74 -4.05 -4.72 12.01
N ARG A 75 -3.53 -5.93 11.78
CA ARG A 75 -2.14 -6.28 12.08
C ARG A 75 -1.17 -5.75 11.04
N PHE A 76 -1.49 -5.85 9.75
CA PHE A 76 -0.57 -5.52 8.65
C PHE A 76 -0.65 -4.05 8.23
N TYR A 77 -1.76 -3.35 8.51
CA TYR A 77 -1.92 -1.94 8.14
C TYR A 77 -0.79 -1.03 8.62
N PRO A 78 -0.37 -1.00 9.90
CA PRO A 78 0.74 -0.16 10.32
C PRO A 78 2.05 -0.51 9.60
N LEU A 79 2.28 -1.78 9.27
CA LEU A 79 3.47 -2.20 8.53
C LEU A 79 3.44 -1.69 7.09
N ALA A 80 2.27 -1.72 6.43
CA ALA A 80 2.10 -1.14 5.09
C ALA A 80 2.35 0.37 5.10
N LEU A 81 1.90 1.08 6.14
CA LEU A 81 2.18 2.51 6.31
C LEU A 81 3.66 2.81 6.56
N ASP A 82 4.37 1.91 7.25
CA ASP A 82 5.81 2.05 7.51
C ASP A 82 6.66 1.84 6.25
N VAL A 83 6.19 1.19 5.19
CA VAL A 83 6.96 1.01 3.95
C VAL A 83 7.33 2.36 3.31
N PHE A 84 6.44 3.36 3.44
CA PHE A 84 6.73 4.72 2.98
C PHE A 84 7.88 5.38 3.74
N GLY A 85 8.23 4.91 4.94
CA GLY A 85 9.30 5.45 5.76
C GLY A 85 8.93 6.74 6.51
N ARG A 86 9.95 7.37 7.12
CA ARG A 86 9.78 8.53 8.00
C ARG A 86 9.28 9.75 7.24
N SER A 87 8.44 10.55 7.90
CA SER A 87 7.96 11.82 7.35
C SER A 87 9.07 12.87 7.19
N ASP A 88 10.02 12.91 8.12
CA ASP A 88 11.15 13.85 8.17
C ASP A 88 12.38 13.40 7.34
N SER A 89 12.16 12.56 6.32
CA SER A 89 13.24 12.00 5.52
C SER A 89 13.86 13.04 4.58
N ARG A 90 15.04 13.55 4.96
CA ARG A 90 15.87 14.42 4.09
C ARG A 90 16.19 13.80 2.73
N ARG A 91 16.24 12.46 2.65
CA ARG A 91 16.44 11.73 1.38
C ARG A 91 15.20 11.80 0.49
N ALA A 92 14.01 11.67 1.07
CA ALA A 92 12.76 11.82 0.31
C ALA A 92 12.61 13.26 -0.19
N GLU A 93 12.90 14.25 0.65
CA GLU A 93 12.93 15.66 0.23
C GLU A 93 13.92 15.90 -0.91
N ALA A 94 15.12 15.34 -0.84
CA ALA A 94 16.11 15.46 -1.91
C ALA A 94 15.63 14.81 -3.21
N ALA A 95 15.01 13.63 -3.13
CA ALA A 95 14.47 12.94 -4.30
C ALA A 95 13.35 13.76 -4.98
N VAL A 96 12.49 14.44 -4.21
CA VAL A 96 11.50 15.37 -4.75
C VAL A 96 12.19 16.58 -5.39
N ARG A 97 13.16 17.21 -4.71
CA ARG A 97 13.91 18.36 -5.25
C ARG A 97 14.64 18.03 -6.57
N TRP A 98 15.13 16.81 -6.72
CA TRP A 98 15.78 16.35 -7.94
C TRP A 98 14.80 15.86 -9.02
N GLY A 99 13.49 15.86 -8.73
CA GLY A 99 12.47 15.38 -9.66
C GLY A 99 12.48 13.86 -9.86
N LEU A 100 13.07 13.08 -8.93
CA LEU A 100 13.09 11.62 -9.03
C LEU A 100 11.75 10.99 -8.66
N ARG A 101 10.96 11.69 -7.86
CA ARG A 101 9.59 11.38 -7.41
C ARG A 101 8.82 12.69 -7.15
N LYS A 102 7.50 12.62 -7.03
CA LYS A 102 6.64 13.82 -6.92
C LYS A 102 6.35 14.23 -5.47
N HIS A 103 6.21 13.25 -4.59
CA HIS A 103 5.71 13.42 -3.24
C HIS A 103 6.74 12.99 -2.21
N THR A 104 6.73 13.67 -1.07
CA THR A 104 7.40 13.21 0.15
C THR A 104 6.78 11.91 0.65
N ASN A 105 7.44 11.23 1.60
CA ASN A 105 6.93 10.01 2.21
C ASN A 105 5.57 10.24 2.90
N ALA A 106 5.40 11.40 3.56
CA ALA A 106 4.17 11.73 4.27
C ALA A 106 2.99 11.96 3.31
N GLU A 107 3.23 12.72 2.25
CA GLU A 107 2.23 12.99 1.21
C GLU A 107 1.80 11.70 0.51
N LEU A 108 2.76 10.88 0.06
CA LEU A 108 2.43 9.64 -0.65
C LEU A 108 1.66 8.66 0.23
N ARG A 109 2.06 8.52 1.51
CA ARG A 109 1.34 7.69 2.47
C ARG A 109 -0.09 8.17 2.70
N ASN A 110 -0.32 9.48 2.75
CA ASN A 110 -1.68 10.03 2.91
C ASN A 110 -2.56 9.74 1.69
N LEU A 111 -2.00 9.84 0.47
CA LEU A 111 -2.72 9.44 -0.75
C LEU A 111 -3.07 7.95 -0.73
N TYR A 112 -2.11 7.09 -0.36
CA TYR A 112 -2.33 5.65 -0.19
C TYR A 112 -3.44 5.37 0.83
N LYS A 113 -3.41 6.02 2.00
CA LYS A 113 -4.42 5.87 3.06
C LYS A 113 -5.83 6.15 2.54
N GLY A 114 -6.00 7.22 1.75
CA GLY A 114 -7.29 7.57 1.16
C GLY A 114 -7.79 6.48 0.20
N GLU A 115 -6.92 5.99 -0.68
CA GLU A 115 -7.29 4.99 -1.68
C GLU A 115 -7.58 3.63 -1.05
N ILE A 116 -6.70 3.14 -0.17
CA ILE A 116 -6.89 1.85 0.51
C ILE A 116 -8.14 1.86 1.38
N ALA A 117 -8.45 2.96 2.08
CA ALA A 117 -9.65 3.07 2.90
C ALA A 117 -10.93 2.94 2.06
N SER A 118 -10.97 3.56 0.89
CA SER A 118 -12.07 3.41 -0.07
C SER A 118 -12.23 1.95 -0.51
N HIS A 119 -11.14 1.25 -0.82
CA HIS A 119 -11.20 -0.17 -1.21
C HIS A 119 -11.64 -1.10 -0.06
N ILE A 120 -11.13 -0.88 1.16
CA ILE A 120 -11.52 -1.63 2.36
C ILE A 120 -13.03 -1.51 2.59
N ASN A 121 -13.56 -0.28 2.55
CA ASN A 121 -14.97 -0.02 2.74
C ASN A 121 -15.84 -0.69 1.67
N ARG A 122 -15.44 -0.63 0.39
CA ARG A 122 -16.16 -1.32 -0.70
C ARG A 122 -16.17 -2.85 -0.55
N LEU A 123 -15.17 -3.41 0.09
CA LEU A 123 -15.10 -4.85 0.40
C LEU A 123 -15.87 -5.23 1.67
N GLY A 124 -16.47 -4.27 2.36
CA GLY A 124 -17.27 -4.50 3.58
C GLY A 124 -16.43 -4.82 4.82
N TYR A 125 -15.17 -4.42 4.84
CA TYR A 125 -14.28 -4.45 5.99
C TYR A 125 -14.22 -3.08 6.67
N ARG A 126 -13.69 -3.02 7.89
CA ARG A 126 -13.42 -1.76 8.60
C ARG A 126 -12.01 -1.29 8.30
N VAL A 127 -11.84 0.01 8.08
CA VAL A 127 -10.53 0.64 7.91
C VAL A 127 -9.80 0.58 9.26
N PRO A 128 -8.60 -0.03 9.33
CA PRO A 128 -7.79 -0.01 10.54
C PRO A 128 -7.40 1.40 10.94
N GLU A 129 -7.30 1.64 12.25
CA GLU A 129 -6.81 2.91 12.79
C GLU A 129 -5.32 3.10 12.48
N ASP A 130 -4.94 4.31 12.06
CA ASP A 130 -3.53 4.73 11.94
C ASP A 130 -3.04 5.18 13.31
N ASP A 131 -2.75 4.21 14.18
CA ASP A 131 -2.16 4.45 15.50
C ASP A 131 -0.64 4.65 15.38
N PRO A 132 -0.10 5.86 15.65
CA PRO A 132 1.33 6.14 15.57
C PRO A 132 2.17 5.26 16.51
N LEU A 133 1.61 4.75 17.62
CA LEU A 133 2.32 3.86 18.56
C LEU A 133 2.57 2.47 17.97
N ARG A 134 1.84 2.10 16.91
CA ARG A 134 1.98 0.82 16.22
C ARG A 134 2.88 0.90 14.99
N ARG A 135 3.40 2.09 14.68
CA ARG A 135 4.26 2.37 13.53
C ARG A 135 5.69 2.65 13.97
N LYS A 136 6.65 2.16 13.20
CA LYS A 136 8.08 2.43 13.36
C LYS A 136 8.45 3.81 12.84
N PHE A 137 7.78 4.26 11.78
CA PHE A 137 8.07 5.51 11.11
C PHE A 137 6.83 6.40 11.12
N VAL A 138 6.93 7.53 11.81
CA VAL A 138 5.89 8.57 11.85
C VAL A 138 6.25 9.69 10.90
#